data_AF-A0A2N9P733-F1
#
_entry.id   AF-A0A2N9P733-F1
#
_cell.length_a   1.000
_cell.length_b   1.000
_cell.length_c   1.000
_cell.angle_alpha   90.00
_cell.angle_beta   90.00
_cell.angle_gamma   90.00
#
_symmetry.space_group_name_H-M   'P 1'
#
loop_
_entity.id
_entity.type
_entity.pdbx_description
1 polymer ?
#
loop_
_entity_poly.entity_id
_entity_poly.type
_entity_poly.pdbx_seq_one_letter_code
_entity_poly.pdbx_strand_id
1 'polypeptide(L)'
;MYQAVIKQVTFLNQYQRQIVKSPSFGGVGEALITQIEDIEQATEVLFESIILKVDELDGSLRQFFEKIKKYLKDKNQEFSQREIRQELNISKSQCSRYFIQLTELEYITLKHGGNLRLQKYVIDYWDNHQKLRSEIKDFLMNQIQELKHQKEK
;
A
#
# COMPACT_ATOMS: atom_id res chain seq x y z
N MET A 1 -5.94 13.02 -8.33
CA MET A 1 -6.64 11.72 -8.21
C MET A 1 -7.61 11.70 -7.04
N TYR A 2 -7.14 11.94 -5.80
CA TYR A 2 -7.97 11.87 -4.58
C TYR A 2 -9.28 12.70 -4.64
N GLN A 3 -9.19 14.00 -4.90
CA GLN A 3 -10.37 14.87 -5.03
C GLN A 3 -11.35 14.46 -6.14
N ALA A 4 -10.87 13.80 -7.20
CA ALA A 4 -11.75 13.34 -8.27
C ALA A 4 -12.64 12.19 -7.81
N VAL A 5 -12.12 11.28 -6.98
CA VAL A 5 -12.90 10.19 -6.40
C VAL A 5 -13.91 10.73 -5.39
N ILE A 6 -13.53 11.69 -4.55
CA ILE A 6 -14.48 12.37 -3.64
C ILE A 6 -15.65 12.97 -4.43
N LYS A 7 -15.38 13.64 -5.56
CA LYS A 7 -16.43 14.20 -6.43
C LYS A 7 -17.32 13.11 -7.03
N GLN A 8 -16.74 11.98 -7.44
CA GLN A 8 -17.51 10.84 -7.96
C GLN A 8 -18.41 10.23 -6.88
N VAL A 9 -17.91 10.03 -5.66
CA VAL A 9 -18.70 9.56 -4.52
C VAL A 9 -19.82 10.55 -4.19
N THR A 10 -19.50 11.85 -4.15
CA THR A 10 -20.51 12.91 -3.94
C THR A 10 -21.61 12.84 -5.00
N PHE A 11 -21.22 12.63 -6.27
CA PHE A 11 -22.15 12.51 -7.39
C PHE A 11 -23.01 11.25 -7.30
N LEU A 12 -22.45 10.10 -6.89
CA LEU A 12 -23.23 8.88 -6.65
C LEU A 12 -24.26 9.08 -5.52
N ASN A 13 -23.88 9.81 -4.48
CA ASN A 13 -24.74 10.14 -3.34
C ASN A 13 -25.63 11.37 -3.56
N GLN A 14 -25.71 11.92 -4.78
CA GLN A 14 -26.34 13.22 -5.08
C GLN A 14 -27.76 13.39 -4.53
N TYR A 15 -28.56 12.32 -4.48
CA TYR A 15 -29.93 12.35 -3.95
C TYR A 15 -30.01 12.68 -2.44
N GLN A 16 -28.89 12.53 -1.72
CA GLN A 16 -28.75 12.82 -0.29
C GLN A 16 -27.88 14.06 -0.04
N ARG A 17 -27.59 14.86 -1.07
CA ARG A 17 -26.69 16.01 -0.99
C ARG A 17 -27.45 17.30 -1.24
N GLN A 18 -26.98 18.36 -0.59
CA GLN A 18 -27.52 19.69 -0.81
C GLN A 18 -27.10 20.19 -2.19
N ILE A 19 -28.08 20.63 -2.96
CA ILE A 19 -27.88 21.28 -4.24
C ILE A 19 -27.95 22.80 -4.02
N VAL A 20 -26.93 23.50 -4.50
CA VAL A 20 -26.85 24.97 -4.46
C VAL A 20 -26.64 25.52 -5.86
N LYS A 21 -26.88 26.82 -6.06
CA LYS A 21 -26.47 27.48 -7.31
C LYS A 21 -24.96 27.41 -7.44
N SER A 22 -24.49 27.04 -8.62
CA SER A 22 -23.06 26.88 -8.87
C SER A 22 -22.34 28.22 -8.68
N PRO A 23 -21.32 28.31 -7.82
CA PRO A 23 -20.46 29.49 -7.75
C PRO A 23 -19.52 29.59 -8.96
N SER A 24 -19.41 28.52 -9.75
CA SER A 24 -18.65 28.45 -11.00
C SER A 24 -19.54 28.81 -12.20
N PHE A 25 -18.95 29.20 -13.33
CA PHE A 25 -19.68 29.62 -14.54
C PHE A 25 -20.64 30.80 -14.34
N GLY A 26 -20.28 31.75 -13.46
CA GLY A 26 -21.05 32.99 -13.26
C GLY A 26 -22.43 32.77 -12.62
N GLY A 27 -22.62 31.70 -11.84
CA GLY A 27 -23.92 31.41 -11.21
C GLY A 27 -24.83 30.48 -12.01
N VAL A 28 -24.39 30.02 -13.18
CA VAL A 28 -25.20 29.21 -14.09
C VAL A 28 -25.02 27.72 -13.75
N GLY A 29 -26.15 27.06 -13.45
CA GLY A 29 -26.21 25.63 -13.12
C GLY A 29 -26.26 25.35 -11.62
N GLU A 30 -26.26 24.06 -11.30
CA GLU A 30 -26.35 23.51 -9.95
C GLU A 30 -25.00 22.91 -9.51
N ALA A 31 -24.70 23.00 -8.22
CA ALA A 31 -23.53 22.40 -7.60
C ALA A 31 -23.95 21.56 -6.40
N LEU A 32 -23.31 20.39 -6.25
CA LEU A 32 -23.48 19.51 -5.10
C LEU A 32 -22.50 19.89 -4.01
N ILE A 33 -22.97 19.95 -2.77
CA ILE A 33 -22.12 20.12 -1.60
C ILE A 33 -21.68 18.75 -1.09
N THR A 34 -20.38 18.47 -1.25
CA THR A 34 -19.71 17.31 -0.67
C THR A 34 -19.85 17.33 0.86
N GLN A 35 -20.22 16.18 1.42
CA GLN A 35 -20.29 15.99 2.87
C GLN A 35 -19.10 15.16 3.36
N ILE A 36 -18.88 15.13 4.67
CA ILE A 36 -17.73 14.44 5.26
C ILE A 36 -17.81 12.93 5.00
N GLU A 37 -19.02 12.37 4.96
CA GLU A 37 -19.28 10.97 4.65
C GLU A 37 -18.78 10.58 3.25
N ASP A 38 -18.80 11.50 2.27
CA ASP A 38 -18.25 11.25 0.93
C ASP A 38 -16.72 11.14 0.96
N ILE A 39 -16.07 11.93 1.84
CA ILE A 39 -14.63 11.88 2.05
C ILE A 39 -14.26 10.56 2.72
N GLU A 40 -15.01 10.11 3.73
CA GLU A 40 -14.80 8.81 4.38
C GLU A 40 -14.88 7.65 3.39
N GLN A 41 -15.96 7.59 2.61
CA GLN A 41 -16.15 6.55 1.59
C GLN A 41 -15.07 6.58 0.52
N ALA A 42 -14.70 7.78 0.02
CA ALA A 42 -13.63 7.90 -0.97
C ALA A 42 -12.27 7.48 -0.41
N THR A 43 -12.00 7.76 0.87
CA THR A 43 -10.78 7.33 1.57
C THR A 43 -10.72 5.82 1.65
N GLU A 44 -11.82 5.17 2.04
CA GLU A 44 -11.90 3.72 2.14
C GLU A 44 -11.69 3.04 0.78
N VAL A 45 -12.34 3.54 -0.27
CA VAL A 45 -12.19 3.01 -1.64
C VAL A 45 -10.75 3.17 -2.15
N LEU A 46 -10.11 4.31 -1.86
CA LEU A 46 -8.75 4.59 -2.33
C LEU A 46 -7.66 3.94 -1.49
N PHE A 47 -7.99 3.40 -0.32
CA PHE A 47 -7.00 2.98 0.66
C PHE A 47 -6.00 1.97 0.09
N GLU A 48 -6.47 0.93 -0.60
CA GLU A 48 -5.57 -0.06 -1.23
C GLU A 48 -4.65 0.57 -2.28
N SER A 49 -5.16 1.52 -3.06
CA SER A 49 -4.37 2.21 -4.09
C SER A 49 -3.31 3.13 -3.47
N ILE A 50 -3.63 3.74 -2.32
CA ILE A 50 -2.67 4.53 -1.54
C ILE A 50 -1.56 3.61 -1.02
N ILE A 51 -1.91 2.47 -0.41
CA ILE A 51 -0.93 1.50 0.09
C ILE A 51 -0.02 1.02 -1.04
N LEU A 52 -0.59 0.60 -2.18
CA LEU A 52 0.18 0.18 -3.35
C LEU A 52 1.13 1.25 -3.88
N LYS A 53 0.82 2.53 -3.65
CA LYS A 53 1.64 3.64 -4.13
C LYS A 53 2.72 4.08 -3.14
N VAL A 54 2.46 3.91 -1.85
CA VAL A 54 3.41 4.20 -0.76
C VAL A 54 4.42 3.07 -0.61
N ASP A 55 4.00 1.83 -0.86
CA ASP A 55 4.87 0.67 -0.82
C ASP A 55 5.94 0.74 -1.92
N GLU A 56 7.19 0.46 -1.55
CA GLU A 56 8.33 0.37 -2.46
C GLU A 56 8.32 -0.96 -3.22
N LEU A 57 7.74 -2.01 -2.62
CA LEU A 57 7.57 -3.30 -3.26
C LEU A 57 6.29 -3.29 -4.10
N ASP A 58 6.38 -3.72 -5.36
CA ASP A 58 5.16 -3.99 -6.13
C ASP A 58 4.37 -5.15 -5.50
N GLY A 59 3.06 -5.21 -5.74
CA GLY A 59 2.18 -6.17 -5.07
C GLY A 59 2.64 -7.64 -5.19
N SER A 60 3.28 -8.03 -6.30
CA SER A 60 3.76 -9.41 -6.48
C SER A 60 5.04 -9.68 -5.67
N LEU A 61 5.98 -8.73 -5.67
CA LEU A 61 7.20 -8.77 -4.88
C LEU A 61 6.92 -8.71 -3.38
N ARG A 62 5.96 -7.86 -2.96
CA ARG A 62 5.46 -7.78 -1.58
C ARG A 62 4.94 -9.13 -1.10
N GLN A 63 4.05 -9.76 -1.87
CA GLN A 63 3.53 -11.09 -1.53
C GLN A 63 4.62 -12.15 -1.45
N PHE A 64 5.61 -12.09 -2.35
CA PHE A 64 6.75 -12.98 -2.34
C PHE A 64 7.60 -12.78 -1.07
N PHE A 65 7.89 -11.53 -0.71
CA PHE A 65 8.70 -11.20 0.47
C PHE A 65 8.02 -11.62 1.79
N GLU A 66 6.71 -11.40 1.93
CA GLU A 66 5.96 -11.87 3.10
C GLU A 66 5.98 -13.41 3.24
N LYS A 67 5.94 -14.14 2.12
CA LYS A 67 6.09 -15.60 2.12
C LYS A 67 7.49 -16.03 2.57
N ILE A 68 8.54 -15.32 2.15
CA ILE A 68 9.92 -15.55 2.63
C ILE A 68 9.99 -15.32 4.16
N LYS A 69 9.49 -14.19 4.66
CA LYS A 69 9.50 -13.88 6.10
C LYS A 69 8.78 -14.95 6.91
N LYS A 70 7.63 -15.43 6.40
CA LYS A 70 6.87 -16.53 7.03
C LYS A 70 7.67 -17.84 7.10
N TYR A 71 8.51 -18.12 6.09
CA TYR A 71 9.36 -19.30 6.06
C TYR A 71 10.54 -19.19 7.03
N LEU A 72 11.25 -18.04 7.04
CA LEU A 72 12.52 -17.91 7.74
C LEU A 72 12.40 -17.79 9.26
N LYS A 73 11.26 -17.38 9.81
CA LYS A 73 10.98 -17.21 11.26
C LYS A 73 11.93 -16.29 12.06
N ASP A 74 13.17 -16.10 11.62
CA ASP A 74 14.21 -15.22 12.16
C ASP A 74 14.86 -14.42 11.00
N LYS A 75 15.19 -13.16 11.27
CA LYS A 75 15.87 -12.25 10.35
C LYS A 75 17.28 -12.70 10.01
N ASN A 76 17.98 -13.30 10.98
CA ASN A 76 19.39 -13.67 10.81
C ASN A 76 19.57 -15.03 10.12
N GLN A 77 18.48 -15.72 9.77
CA GLN A 77 18.55 -17.02 9.12
C GLN A 77 19.06 -16.87 7.67
N GLU A 78 20.14 -17.58 7.36
CA GLU A 78 20.65 -17.66 6.00
C GLU A 78 19.82 -18.62 5.15
N PHE A 79 19.51 -18.21 3.92
CA PHE A 79 18.74 -19.02 2.99
C PHE A 79 19.34 -19.02 1.60
N SER A 80 18.99 -20.02 0.80
CA SER A 80 19.37 -20.06 -0.61
C SER A 80 18.18 -19.82 -1.52
N GLN A 81 18.45 -19.32 -2.73
CA GLN A 81 17.41 -19.18 -3.75
C GLN A 81 16.76 -20.53 -4.12
N ARG A 82 17.52 -21.64 -4.08
CA ARG A 82 17.00 -22.99 -4.36
C ARG A 82 15.96 -23.42 -3.32
N GLU A 83 16.26 -23.19 -2.06
CA GLU A 83 15.41 -23.51 -0.90
C GLU A 83 14.09 -22.75 -0.98
N ILE A 84 14.14 -21.41 -1.12
CA ILE A 84 12.92 -20.58 -1.27
C ILE A 84 12.12 -20.98 -2.51
N ARG A 85 12.78 -21.31 -3.62
CA ARG A 85 12.11 -21.74 -4.85
C ARG A 85 11.33 -23.05 -4.65
N GLN A 86 11.91 -24.00 -3.91
CA GLN A 86 11.28 -25.29 -3.61
C GLN A 86 10.11 -25.11 -2.65
N GLU A 87 10.29 -24.32 -1.60
CA GLU A 87 9.25 -24.05 -0.61
C GLU A 87 8.05 -23.33 -1.22
N LEU A 88 8.29 -22.29 -2.02
CA LEU A 88 7.22 -21.47 -2.60
C LEU A 88 6.65 -22.01 -3.91
N ASN A 89 7.20 -23.14 -4.40
CA ASN A 89 6.83 -23.79 -5.65
C ASN A 89 6.74 -22.81 -6.85
N ILE A 90 7.77 -21.97 -7.01
CA ILE A 90 7.86 -20.98 -8.09
C ILE A 90 8.89 -21.36 -9.15
N SER A 91 8.75 -20.82 -10.36
CA SER A 91 9.70 -21.07 -11.44
C SER A 91 11.08 -20.47 -11.14
N LYS A 92 12.13 -21.02 -11.76
CA LYS A 92 13.51 -20.53 -11.60
C LYS A 92 13.63 -19.07 -12.04
N SER A 93 13.03 -18.70 -13.17
CA SER A 93 13.10 -17.35 -13.73
C SER A 93 12.39 -16.33 -12.83
N GLN A 94 11.19 -16.65 -12.35
CA GLN A 94 10.44 -15.77 -11.46
C GLN A 94 11.16 -15.56 -10.12
N CYS A 95 11.63 -16.63 -9.50
CA CYS A 95 12.41 -16.55 -8.26
C CYS A 95 13.65 -15.66 -8.44
N SER A 96 14.37 -15.84 -9.56
CA SER A 96 15.55 -15.02 -9.85
C SER A 96 15.23 -13.54 -10.02
N ARG A 97 14.14 -13.21 -10.70
CA ARG A 97 13.71 -11.82 -10.86
C ARG A 97 13.40 -11.18 -9.51
N TYR A 98 12.66 -11.85 -8.64
CA TYR A 98 12.34 -11.31 -7.32
C TYR A 98 13.58 -11.15 -6.44
N PHE A 99 14.51 -12.09 -6.45
CA PHE A 99 15.77 -11.96 -5.70
C PHE A 99 16.60 -10.76 -6.18
N ILE A 100 16.69 -10.54 -7.50
CA ILE A 100 17.37 -9.37 -8.06
C ILE A 100 16.71 -8.08 -7.54
N GLN A 101 15.38 -7.96 -7.65
CA GLN A 101 14.65 -6.78 -7.17
C GLN A 101 14.81 -6.55 -5.67
N LEU A 102 14.68 -7.59 -4.83
CA LEU A 102 14.89 -7.47 -3.39
C LEU A 102 16.33 -7.08 -3.04
N THR A 103 17.31 -7.50 -3.84
CA THR A 103 18.72 -7.12 -3.65
C THR A 103 18.94 -5.66 -4.05
N GLU A 104 18.37 -5.22 -5.18
CA GLU A 104 18.42 -3.83 -5.66
C GLU A 104 17.76 -2.84 -4.68
N LEU A 105 16.70 -3.28 -4.00
CA LEU A 105 16.01 -2.51 -2.96
C LEU A 105 16.62 -2.69 -1.56
N GLU A 106 17.76 -3.39 -1.45
CA GLU A 106 18.47 -3.62 -0.19
C GLU A 106 17.65 -4.35 0.90
N TYR A 107 16.61 -5.08 0.51
CA TYR A 107 15.84 -5.94 1.42
C TYR A 107 16.62 -7.20 1.80
N ILE A 108 17.45 -7.70 0.88
CA ILE A 108 18.30 -8.87 1.08
C ILE A 108 19.72 -8.60 0.55
N THR A 109 20.71 -9.23 1.17
CA THR A 109 22.10 -9.19 0.70
C THR A 109 22.66 -10.59 0.51
N LEU A 110 23.58 -10.69 -0.45
CA LEU A 110 24.34 -11.91 -0.67
C LEU A 110 25.48 -12.01 0.35
N LYS A 111 25.39 -12.99 1.23
CA LYS A 111 26.46 -13.32 2.18
C LYS A 111 27.52 -14.16 1.48
N HIS A 112 28.70 -13.57 1.29
CA HIS A 112 29.85 -14.28 0.76
C HIS A 112 30.55 -15.05 1.89
N GLY A 113 30.24 -16.34 2.02
CA GLY A 113 31.04 -17.29 2.80
C GLY A 113 32.13 -17.92 1.92
N GLY A 114 33.24 -18.36 2.52
CA GLY A 114 34.47 -18.81 1.83
C GLY A 114 34.35 -19.94 0.79
N ASN A 115 33.15 -20.44 0.52
CA ASN A 115 32.86 -21.40 -0.55
C ASN A 115 32.03 -20.70 -1.66
N LEU A 116 32.71 -20.15 -2.68
CA LEU A 116 32.11 -19.36 -3.77
C LEU A 116 30.98 -20.06 -4.54
N ARG A 117 30.81 -21.39 -4.41
CA ARG A 117 29.77 -22.16 -5.11
C ARG A 117 28.38 -22.03 -4.49
N LEU A 118 28.29 -21.72 -3.20
CA LEU A 118 27.01 -21.67 -2.48
C LEU A 118 26.68 -20.23 -2.13
N GLN A 119 25.81 -19.62 -2.93
CA GLN A 119 25.25 -18.31 -2.67
C GLN A 119 24.17 -18.41 -1.58
N LYS A 120 24.40 -17.71 -0.47
CA LYS A 120 23.47 -17.60 0.65
C LYS A 120 23.06 -16.13 0.83
N TYR A 121 21.80 -15.91 1.17
CA TYR A 121 21.21 -14.61 1.37
C TYR A 121 20.76 -14.45 2.82
N VAL A 122 20.71 -13.21 3.29
CA VAL A 122 20.16 -12.80 4.59
C VAL A 122 19.20 -11.64 4.35
N ILE A 123 18.18 -11.47 5.21
CA ILE A 123 17.29 -10.30 5.16
C ILE A 123 17.93 -9.16 5.95
N ASP A 124 18.20 -8.04 5.28
CA ASP A 124 18.73 -6.83 5.91
C ASP A 124 17.63 -5.93 6.43
N TYR A 125 16.54 -5.80 5.67
CA TYR A 125 15.39 -4.98 6.06
C TYR A 125 14.15 -5.84 6.32
N TRP A 126 13.85 -6.04 7.60
CA TRP A 126 12.68 -6.78 8.05
C TRP A 126 11.55 -5.81 8.36
N ASP A 127 10.83 -5.43 7.31
CA ASP A 127 9.76 -4.45 7.42
C ASP A 127 8.47 -5.01 8.04
N ASN A 128 7.61 -4.09 8.49
CA ASN A 128 6.29 -4.40 9.02
C ASN A 128 5.21 -3.68 8.20
N HIS A 129 4.87 -4.29 7.06
CA HIS A 129 3.84 -3.78 6.15
C HIS A 129 2.46 -3.63 6.84
N GLN A 130 2.11 -4.52 7.78
CA GLN A 130 0.85 -4.41 8.52
C GLN A 130 0.82 -3.16 9.42
N LYS A 131 1.91 -2.88 10.11
CA LYS A 131 2.04 -1.68 10.95
C LYS A 131 1.99 -0.40 10.10
N LEU A 132 2.70 -0.35 8.98
CA LEU A 132 2.65 0.78 8.05
C LEU A 132 1.20 1.03 7.58
N ARG A 133 0.49 -0.04 7.22
CA ARG A 133 -0.91 0.02 6.80
C ARG A 133 -1.82 0.56 7.91
N SER A 134 -1.66 0.11 9.15
CA SER A 134 -2.45 0.65 10.27
C SER A 134 -2.14 2.13 10.51
N GLU A 135 -0.88 2.53 10.50
CA GLU A 135 -0.48 3.92 10.74
C GLU A 135 -1.06 4.87 9.69
N ILE A 136 -1.02 4.49 8.40
CA ILE A 136 -1.63 5.28 7.32
C ILE A 136 -3.15 5.37 7.50
N LYS A 137 -3.79 4.25 7.85
CA LYS A 137 -5.24 4.23 8.06
C LYS A 137 -5.64 5.13 9.22
N ASP A 138 -4.95 5.02 10.35
CA ASP A 138 -5.24 5.80 11.55
C ASP A 138 -4.99 7.29 11.29
N PHE A 139 -3.91 7.64 10.59
CA PHE A 139 -3.63 9.01 10.19
C PHE A 139 -4.77 9.63 9.36
N LEU A 140 -5.23 8.92 8.33
CA LEU A 140 -6.33 9.41 7.47
C LEU A 140 -7.64 9.51 8.23
N MET A 141 -7.97 8.52 9.07
CA MET A 141 -9.21 8.51 9.84
C MET A 141 -9.21 9.62 10.90
N ASN A 142 -8.08 9.87 11.57
CA ASN A 142 -7.96 10.95 12.54
C ASN A 142 -8.20 12.32 11.91
N GLN A 143 -7.65 12.58 10.71
CA GLN A 143 -7.92 13.82 9.96
C GLN A 143 -9.40 14.01 9.66
N ILE A 144 -10.11 12.92 9.31
CA ILE A 144 -11.54 13.00 9.03
C ILE A 144 -12.34 13.26 10.31
N GLN A 145 -11.97 12.64 11.43
CA GLN A 145 -12.59 12.91 12.73
C GLN A 145 -12.39 14.37 13.16
N GLU A 146 -11.21 14.95 12.93
CA GLU A 146 -10.96 16.37 13.18
C GLU A 146 -11.89 17.27 12.34
N LEU A 147 -12.10 16.94 11.06
CA LEU A 147 -13.04 17.67 10.20
C LEU A 147 -14.49 17.56 10.71
N LYS A 148 -14.89 16.40 11.25
CA LYS A 148 -16.22 16.23 11.88
C LYS A 148 -16.39 17.16 13.07
N HIS A 149 -15.43 17.17 13.98
CA HIS A 149 -15.48 18.05 15.15
C HIS A 149 -15.46 19.55 14.81
N GLN A 150 -14.83 19.95 13.69
CA GLN A 150 -14.85 21.34 13.23
C GLN A 150 -16.20 21.77 12.65
N LYS A 151 -16.97 20.84 12.06
CA LYS A 151 -18.30 21.11 11.51
C LYS A 151 -19.38 21.25 12.60
N GLU A 152 -19.17 20.65 13.76
CA GLU A 152 -20.09 20.70 14.91
C GLU A 152 -19.92 21.96 15.77
N LYS A 153 -18.82 22.71 15.60
CA LYS A 153 -18.57 24.00 16.26
C LYS A 153 -19.12 25.16 15.45
#